data_AF-A0A2V1AUU6-F1
#
_entry.id   AF-A0A2V1AUU6-F1
#
_cell.length_a   1.000
_cell.length_b   1.000
_cell.length_c   1.000
_cell.angle_alpha   90.00
_cell.angle_beta   90.00
_cell.angle_gamma   90.00
#
_symmetry.space_group_name_H-M   'P 1'
#
loop_
_entity.id
_entity.type
_entity.pdbx_description
1 polymer ?
#
loop_
_entity_poly.entity_id
_entity_poly.type
_entity_poly.pdbx_seq_one_letter_code
_entity_poly.pdbx_strand_id
1 'polypeptide(L)'
;MPLNFFINFSPVFIWLLIFKNAGLIPKEIRPPIHVSLAHHVENVLFDVWANPVSSLVGLAAITVSAWLLYVKVYQESPSDDSDRLERQSSSSTPSLFSDEDLEMVDYETPKAQFGEAFVPPDFQDHPKIGSLPYLPKFTQHDAVENATAINRKLKRHMAERGAPSPFNCWPMVPPALLGASWLLLNLDASLASNITETKDTIAWFSYVIGHFCVPLFTAIWLYVFHAPGALKCFGFALGAQNIAGVLTHLVFPNAPPWFIHKFGDDAHADYDTLGYAAGLTRAKFSTGTHLVNDGFHKSPIVFGAVPSLHSAMAVICFFFVCYYSRWIFAKALLFAFVFCQWWATIYLDHHWRIDLFVGLLYAIASYTVFYKWLMPRVDLEFAQARLHYDFNRGSTMGMRVFRNTKFQNFFDPMA
;
A
#
# COMPACT_ATOMS: atom_id res chain seq x y z
N MET A 1 3.37 13.02 20.03
CA MET A 1 3.95 11.76 19.52
C MET A 1 2.94 10.61 19.39
N PRO A 2 2.30 10.08 20.45
CA PRO A 2 1.42 8.91 20.30
C PRO A 2 0.14 9.22 19.51
N LEU A 3 -0.48 10.38 19.78
CA LEU A 3 -1.79 10.74 19.24
C LEU A 3 -1.80 10.82 17.70
N ASN A 4 -0.81 11.46 17.07
CA ASN A 4 -0.74 11.57 15.60
C ASN A 4 -0.49 10.23 14.92
N PHE A 5 0.31 9.35 15.55
CA PHE A 5 0.44 7.97 15.07
C PHE A 5 -0.90 7.25 15.13
N PHE A 6 -1.64 7.37 16.25
CA PHE A 6 -2.96 6.78 16.41
C PHE A 6 -3.99 7.32 15.42
N ILE A 7 -3.97 8.62 15.12
CA ILE A 7 -4.87 9.24 14.14
C ILE A 7 -4.53 8.76 12.72
N ASN A 8 -3.26 8.82 12.33
CA ASN A 8 -2.81 8.47 10.98
C ASN A 8 -3.01 6.97 10.64
N PHE A 9 -2.99 6.11 11.66
CA PHE A 9 -3.29 4.69 11.54
C PHE A 9 -4.67 4.31 12.10
N SER A 10 -5.52 5.28 12.43
CA SER A 10 -6.85 5.00 13.01
C SER A 10 -7.69 4.07 12.14
N PRO A 11 -7.69 4.15 10.78
CA PRO A 11 -8.46 3.21 9.97
C PRO A 11 -7.90 1.78 10.06
N VAL A 12 -6.58 1.62 10.20
CA VAL A 12 -5.94 0.30 10.43
C VAL A 12 -6.32 -0.26 11.79
N PHE A 13 -6.33 0.57 12.84
CA PHE A 13 -6.77 0.14 14.17
C PHE A 13 -8.25 -0.23 14.20
N ILE A 14 -9.11 0.54 13.52
CA ILE A 14 -10.53 0.23 13.36
C ILE A 14 -10.71 -1.11 12.66
N TRP A 15 -10.00 -1.35 11.56
CA TRP A 15 -10.02 -2.65 10.88
C TRP A 15 -9.63 -3.80 11.83
N LEU A 16 -8.49 -3.68 12.52
CA LEU A 16 -8.02 -4.70 13.46
C LEU A 16 -9.01 -4.95 14.61
N LEU A 17 -9.66 -3.88 15.09
CA LEU A 17 -10.70 -3.95 16.10
C LEU A 17 -11.92 -4.73 15.58
N ILE A 18 -12.42 -4.40 14.38
CA ILE A 18 -13.55 -5.10 13.75
C ILE A 18 -13.19 -6.57 13.57
N PHE A 19 -12.02 -6.88 13.00
CA PHE A 19 -11.58 -8.25 12.78
C PHE A 19 -11.48 -9.05 14.08
N LYS A 20 -10.78 -8.52 15.09
CA LYS A 20 -10.60 -9.19 16.39
C LYS A 20 -11.92 -9.45 17.10
N ASN A 21 -12.89 -8.55 16.97
CA ASN A 21 -14.19 -8.65 17.65
C ASN A 21 -15.28 -9.31 16.80
N ALA A 22 -15.02 -9.67 15.54
CA ALA A 22 -15.99 -10.33 14.66
C ALA A 22 -16.57 -11.61 15.28
N GLY A 23 -15.77 -12.34 16.06
CA GLY A 23 -16.21 -13.53 16.79
C GLY A 23 -17.32 -13.27 17.83
N LEU A 24 -17.47 -12.03 18.30
CA LEU A 24 -18.49 -11.65 19.29
C LEU A 24 -19.88 -11.45 18.68
N ILE A 25 -19.99 -11.36 17.35
CA ILE A 25 -21.28 -11.19 16.66
C ILE A 25 -22.10 -12.48 16.87
N PRO A 26 -23.31 -12.41 17.46
CA PRO A 26 -24.16 -13.58 17.67
C PRO A 26 -24.41 -14.33 16.37
N LYS A 27 -24.36 -15.66 16.40
CA LYS A 27 -24.44 -16.50 15.19
C LYS A 27 -25.80 -16.38 14.50
N GLU A 28 -26.85 -16.10 15.26
CA GLU A 28 -28.24 -15.99 14.82
C GLU A 28 -28.47 -14.82 13.88
N ILE A 29 -27.63 -13.78 13.94
CA ILE A 29 -27.72 -12.59 13.08
C ILE A 29 -26.71 -12.60 11.93
N ARG A 30 -25.85 -13.62 11.85
CA ARG A 30 -24.85 -13.70 10.78
C ARG A 30 -25.49 -14.24 9.49
N PRO A 31 -25.07 -13.74 8.31
CA PRO A 31 -25.64 -14.17 7.04
C PRO A 31 -25.28 -15.62 6.69
N PRO A 32 -26.00 -16.26 5.76
CA PRO A 32 -25.62 -17.58 5.25
C PRO A 32 -24.23 -17.59 4.61
N ILE A 33 -23.49 -18.68 4.80
CA ILE A 33 -22.17 -18.90 4.19
C ILE A 33 -22.32 -19.37 2.75
N HIS A 34 -21.67 -18.67 1.82
CA HIS A 34 -21.63 -19.05 0.41
C HIS A 34 -20.49 -20.04 0.17
N VAL A 35 -20.82 -21.33 0.16
CA VAL A 35 -19.81 -22.40 0.03
C VAL A 35 -19.27 -22.46 -1.39
N SER A 36 -20.14 -22.66 -2.38
CA SER A 36 -19.73 -22.96 -3.75
C SER A 36 -19.62 -21.75 -4.68
N LEU A 37 -20.10 -20.57 -4.26
CA LEU A 37 -20.20 -19.42 -5.16
C LEU A 37 -18.84 -18.95 -5.70
N ALA A 38 -17.86 -18.73 -4.80
CA ALA A 38 -16.53 -18.28 -5.20
C ALA A 38 -15.85 -19.30 -6.13
N HIS A 39 -16.00 -20.59 -5.85
CA HIS A 39 -15.48 -21.69 -6.66
C HIS A 39 -16.12 -21.74 -8.06
N HIS A 40 -17.44 -21.57 -8.17
CA HIS A 40 -18.11 -21.49 -9.46
C HIS A 40 -17.67 -20.27 -10.28
N VAL A 41 -17.61 -19.08 -9.66
CA VAL A 41 -17.21 -17.84 -10.35
C VAL A 41 -15.76 -17.93 -10.83
N GLU A 42 -14.87 -18.45 -9.99
CA GLU A 42 -13.47 -18.76 -10.32
C GLU A 42 -13.37 -19.63 -11.58
N ASN A 43 -14.10 -20.75 -11.61
CA ASN A 43 -14.05 -21.69 -12.73
C ASN A 43 -14.59 -21.08 -14.03
N VAL A 44 -15.63 -20.24 -13.94
CA VAL A 44 -16.18 -19.56 -15.12
C VAL A 44 -15.23 -18.49 -15.65
N LEU A 45 -14.53 -17.77 -14.76
CA LEU A 45 -13.73 -16.60 -15.13
C LEU A 45 -12.29 -16.95 -15.52
N PHE A 46 -11.68 -17.95 -14.88
CA PHE A 46 -10.25 -18.25 -15.02
C PHE A 46 -9.93 -19.64 -15.57
N ASP A 47 -10.84 -20.62 -15.51
CA ASP A 47 -10.58 -21.94 -16.10
C ASP A 47 -10.82 -21.93 -17.61
N VAL A 48 -9.77 -21.56 -18.36
CA VAL A 48 -9.81 -21.51 -19.83
C VAL A 48 -9.95 -22.89 -20.47
N TRP A 49 -9.62 -23.97 -19.76
CA TRP A 49 -9.67 -25.32 -20.31
C TRP A 49 -11.06 -25.91 -20.17
N ALA A 50 -11.71 -25.72 -19.02
CA ALA A 50 -13.09 -26.15 -18.81
C ALA A 50 -14.10 -25.19 -19.44
N ASN A 51 -13.86 -23.88 -19.35
CA ASN A 51 -14.80 -22.83 -19.77
C ASN A 51 -14.12 -21.78 -20.68
N PRO A 52 -13.69 -22.15 -21.90
CA PRO A 52 -12.89 -21.27 -22.76
C PRO A 52 -13.64 -19.99 -23.16
N VAL A 53 -14.93 -20.10 -23.50
CA VAL A 53 -15.72 -18.95 -23.97
C VAL A 53 -15.90 -17.90 -22.85
N SER A 54 -16.35 -18.33 -21.67
CA SER A 54 -16.56 -17.39 -20.55
C SER A 54 -15.25 -16.82 -20.02
N SER A 55 -14.17 -17.61 -20.00
CA SER A 55 -12.84 -17.15 -19.61
C SER A 55 -12.30 -16.08 -20.56
N LEU A 56 -12.46 -16.25 -21.88
CA LEU A 56 -12.06 -15.25 -22.88
C LEU A 56 -12.92 -13.99 -22.81
N VAL A 57 -14.23 -14.13 -22.58
CA VAL A 57 -15.13 -12.98 -22.33
C VAL A 57 -14.68 -12.24 -21.06
N GLY A 58 -14.31 -12.97 -20.02
CA GLY A 58 -13.76 -12.41 -18.78
C GLY A 58 -12.47 -11.62 -18.99
N LEU A 59 -11.50 -12.20 -19.71
CA LEU A 59 -10.26 -11.52 -20.10
C LEU A 59 -10.55 -10.25 -20.89
N ALA A 60 -11.45 -10.30 -21.88
CA ALA A 60 -11.84 -9.13 -22.66
C ALA A 60 -12.50 -8.06 -21.78
N ALA A 61 -13.42 -8.44 -20.88
CA ALA A 61 -14.09 -7.53 -19.97
C ALA A 61 -13.11 -6.85 -19.00
N ILE A 62 -12.14 -7.60 -18.45
CA ILE A 62 -11.09 -7.06 -17.57
C ILE A 62 -10.21 -6.08 -18.35
N THR A 63 -9.80 -6.44 -19.57
CA THR A 63 -8.96 -5.58 -20.42
C THR A 63 -9.69 -4.29 -20.82
N VAL A 64 -10.97 -4.39 -21.19
CA VAL A 64 -11.80 -3.22 -21.51
C VAL A 64 -11.99 -2.36 -20.26
N SER A 65 -12.22 -2.96 -19.09
CA SER A 65 -12.35 -2.23 -17.82
C SER A 65 -11.07 -1.51 -17.44
N ALA A 66 -9.91 -2.14 -17.65
CA ALA A 66 -8.60 -1.52 -17.47
C ALA A 66 -8.37 -0.34 -18.40
N TRP A 67 -8.74 -0.49 -19.69
CA TRP A 67 -8.67 0.59 -20.66
C TRP A 67 -9.61 1.76 -20.29
N LEU A 68 -10.85 1.46 -19.87
CA LEU A 68 -11.79 2.48 -19.41
C LEU A 68 -11.28 3.19 -18.16
N LEU A 69 -10.72 2.45 -17.19
CA LEU A 69 -10.10 3.00 -16.00
C LEU A 69 -8.94 3.93 -16.38
N TYR A 70 -8.12 3.53 -17.34
CA TYR A 70 -7.07 4.39 -17.86
C TYR A 70 -7.63 5.68 -18.47
N VAL A 71 -8.50 5.59 -19.48
CA VAL A 71 -8.99 6.76 -20.23
C VAL A 71 -9.84 7.70 -19.37
N LYS A 72 -10.66 7.17 -18.45
CA LYS A 72 -11.60 7.98 -17.65
C LYS A 72 -10.99 8.50 -16.35
N VAL A 73 -10.00 7.80 -15.80
CA VAL A 73 -9.46 8.13 -14.48
C VAL A 73 -7.98 8.46 -14.56
N TYR A 74 -7.13 7.69 -15.22
CA TYR A 74 -5.67 7.88 -15.13
C TYR A 74 -5.03 8.63 -16.30
N GLN A 75 -5.77 8.94 -17.35
CA GLN A 75 -5.34 9.81 -18.44
C GLN A 75 -5.51 11.26 -17.99
N GLU A 76 -4.47 11.84 -17.39
CA GLU A 76 -4.44 13.24 -16.98
C GLU A 76 -3.78 14.09 -18.08
N SER A 77 -4.46 15.15 -18.53
CA SER A 77 -3.87 16.22 -19.34
C SER A 77 -3.16 17.22 -18.42
N PRO A 78 -2.03 17.84 -18.84
CA PRO A 78 -1.37 18.89 -18.06
C PRO A 78 -2.30 20.04 -17.63
N SER A 79 -3.34 20.33 -18.42
CA SER A 79 -4.37 21.33 -18.12
C SER A 79 -5.31 20.92 -16.98
N ASP A 80 -5.61 19.62 -16.86
CA ASP A 80 -6.52 19.11 -15.83
C ASP A 80 -5.87 19.17 -14.45
N ASP A 81 -4.55 18.96 -14.39
CA ASP A 81 -3.79 19.04 -13.15
C ASP A 81 -3.72 20.48 -12.62
N SER A 82 -3.51 21.48 -13.48
CA SER A 82 -3.51 22.90 -13.07
C SER A 82 -4.89 23.34 -12.57
N ASP A 83 -5.96 23.06 -13.34
CA ASP A 83 -7.33 23.41 -12.97
C ASP A 83 -7.77 22.75 -11.66
N ARG A 84 -7.36 21.49 -11.46
CA ARG A 84 -7.66 20.74 -10.24
C ARG A 84 -6.93 21.33 -9.04
N LEU A 85 -5.66 21.67 -9.18
CA LEU A 85 -4.91 22.28 -8.08
C LEU A 85 -5.44 23.68 -7.76
N GLU A 86 -5.87 24.48 -8.75
CA GLU A 86 -6.54 25.75 -8.52
C GLU A 86 -7.88 25.60 -7.80
N ARG A 87 -8.70 24.61 -8.17
CA ARG A 87 -9.95 24.30 -7.44
C ARG A 87 -9.70 23.82 -6.02
N GLN A 88 -8.60 23.10 -5.78
CA GLN A 88 -8.25 22.60 -4.46
C GLN A 88 -7.60 23.66 -3.57
N SER A 89 -6.83 24.59 -4.14
CA SER A 89 -6.23 25.72 -3.41
C SER A 89 -7.22 26.84 -3.10
N SER A 90 -8.25 27.02 -3.94
CA SER A 90 -9.37 27.96 -3.69
C SER A 90 -10.41 27.45 -2.70
N SER A 91 -10.47 26.13 -2.45
CA SER A 91 -11.28 25.60 -1.35
C SER A 91 -10.62 25.97 -0.02
N SER A 92 -11.32 26.75 0.82
CA SER A 92 -10.90 27.16 2.17
C SER A 92 -10.91 25.98 3.16
N THR A 93 -10.39 24.83 2.76
CA THR A 93 -10.13 23.73 3.68
C THR A 93 -8.90 24.07 4.53
N PRO A 94 -8.97 23.89 5.86
CA PRO A 94 -7.80 24.05 6.72
C PRO A 94 -6.65 23.18 6.22
N SER A 95 -5.40 23.59 6.53
CA SER A 95 -4.21 22.82 6.12
C SER A 95 -4.41 21.37 6.51
N LEU A 96 -4.16 20.48 5.55
CA LEU A 96 -4.46 19.06 5.71
C LEU A 96 -3.56 18.39 6.78
N PHE A 97 -2.49 19.11 7.12
CA PHE A 97 -1.60 18.92 8.24
C PHE A 97 -1.93 19.95 9.31
N SER A 98 -2.21 19.46 10.52
CA SER A 98 -2.15 20.31 11.70
C SER A 98 -0.69 20.68 11.96
N ASP A 99 -0.41 21.85 12.56
CA ASP A 99 0.95 22.15 13.01
C ASP A 99 1.48 21.06 13.96
N GLU A 100 0.59 20.38 14.68
CA GLU A 100 0.88 19.20 15.52
C GLU A 100 1.43 18.00 14.74
N ASP A 101 1.03 17.77 13.48
CA ASP A 101 1.59 16.69 12.63
C ASP A 101 3.09 16.90 12.35
N LEU A 102 3.57 18.14 12.48
CA LEU A 102 4.93 18.59 12.22
C LEU A 102 5.75 18.80 13.51
N GLU A 103 5.10 18.86 14.69
CA GLU A 103 5.72 18.97 16.03
C GLU A 103 6.55 17.74 16.45
N MET A 104 6.80 16.79 15.54
CA MET A 104 7.70 15.66 15.81
C MET A 104 9.14 16.10 16.08
N VAL A 105 9.50 17.35 15.76
CA VAL A 105 10.78 17.95 16.13
C VAL A 105 10.57 19.46 16.32
N ASP A 106 10.12 19.86 17.51
CA ASP A 106 10.00 21.26 17.90
C ASP A 106 11.41 21.87 18.01
N TYR A 107 11.83 22.54 16.96
CA TYR A 107 12.94 23.48 17.00
C TYR A 107 12.38 24.83 16.59
N GLU A 108 12.42 25.78 17.52
CA GLU A 108 12.24 27.21 17.27
C GLU A 108 13.23 27.63 16.16
N THR A 109 12.80 27.45 14.91
CA THR A 109 13.58 27.80 13.74
C THR A 109 13.17 29.23 13.40
N PRO A 110 14.11 30.18 13.30
CA PRO A 110 13.79 31.52 12.86
C PRO A 110 13.05 31.42 11.53
N LYS A 111 11.82 31.95 11.45
CA LYS A 111 11.13 32.08 10.17
C LYS A 111 12.05 32.89 9.25
N ALA A 112 12.42 32.32 8.10
CA ALA A 112 13.22 33.04 7.12
C ALA A 112 12.56 34.40 6.86
N GLN A 113 13.34 35.48 7.01
CA GLN A 113 12.88 36.79 6.56
C GLN A 113 12.59 36.68 5.06
N PHE A 114 11.42 37.18 4.64
CA PHE A 114 10.94 37.11 3.27
C PHE A 114 12.05 37.56 2.29
N GLY A 115 12.59 36.62 1.49
CA GLY A 115 13.42 36.93 0.33
C GLY A 115 14.83 36.31 0.29
N GLU A 116 15.39 35.82 1.39
CA GLU A 116 16.74 35.21 1.38
C GLU A 116 16.70 33.67 1.44
N ALA A 117 17.51 33.03 0.59
CA ALA A 117 17.70 31.58 0.58
C ALA A 117 18.46 31.16 1.85
N PHE A 118 17.72 30.78 2.89
CA PHE A 118 18.28 30.35 4.17
C PHE A 118 17.97 28.87 4.43
N VAL A 119 18.98 28.08 4.75
CA VAL A 119 18.82 26.68 5.19
C VAL A 119 19.05 26.64 6.70
N PRO A 120 18.16 26.00 7.49
CA PRO A 120 18.35 25.90 8.93
C PRO A 120 19.67 25.23 9.31
N PRO A 121 20.32 25.63 10.42
CA PRO A 121 21.51 24.96 10.93
C PRO A 121 21.25 23.50 11.32
N ASP A 122 22.33 22.73 11.43
CA ASP A 122 22.34 21.29 11.68
C ASP A 122 21.96 20.93 13.15
N PHE A 123 21.46 19.72 13.38
CA PHE A 123 21.11 19.19 14.71
C PHE A 123 22.33 18.89 15.59
N GLN A 124 23.52 18.73 14.99
CA GLN A 124 24.74 18.38 15.73
C GLN A 124 25.33 19.51 16.58
N ASP A 125 24.75 20.71 16.51
CA ASP A 125 25.12 21.79 17.43
C ASP A 125 24.34 21.67 18.76
N HIS A 126 23.54 20.61 18.91
CA HIS A 126 22.85 20.27 20.16
C HIS A 126 23.88 19.86 21.25
N PRO A 127 23.84 20.49 22.43
CA PRO A 127 24.89 20.36 23.46
C PRO A 127 25.07 18.94 24.01
N LYS A 128 24.12 18.04 23.78
CA LYS A 128 24.19 16.63 24.22
C LYS A 128 24.76 15.63 23.21
N ILE A 129 24.81 15.97 21.91
CA ILE A 129 25.14 15.00 20.85
C ILE A 129 26.57 15.18 20.33
N GLY A 130 27.13 16.39 20.43
CA GLY A 130 28.49 16.70 19.99
C GLY A 130 28.66 16.61 18.46
N SER A 131 29.84 16.99 17.97
CA SER A 131 30.17 16.87 16.54
C SER A 131 30.40 15.41 16.15
N LEU A 132 29.73 14.91 15.12
CA LEU A 132 29.96 13.55 14.58
C LEU A 132 31.10 13.58 13.55
N PRO A 133 32.34 13.15 13.90
CA PRO A 133 33.53 13.39 13.08
C PRO A 133 33.52 12.66 11.73
N TYR A 134 32.72 11.59 11.61
CA TYR A 134 32.61 10.78 10.39
C TYR A 134 31.50 11.24 9.43
N LEU A 135 30.76 12.31 9.77
CA LEU A 135 29.68 12.90 8.96
C LEU A 135 30.07 14.33 8.58
N PRO A 136 30.81 14.53 7.46
CA PRO A 136 31.25 15.87 7.05
C PRO A 136 30.05 16.76 6.76
N LYS A 137 30.01 17.92 7.44
CA LYS A 137 28.99 18.95 7.31
C LYS A 137 29.23 19.82 6.08
N PHE A 138 28.15 20.24 5.42
CA PHE A 138 28.16 21.34 4.48
C PHE A 138 28.39 22.65 5.23
N THR A 139 29.13 23.57 4.62
CA THR A 139 29.09 24.97 5.08
C THR A 139 27.69 25.54 4.82
N GLN A 140 27.32 26.62 5.51
CA GLN A 140 26.04 27.28 5.27
C GLN A 140 25.87 27.68 3.79
N HIS A 141 26.96 28.13 3.17
CA HIS A 141 27.01 28.44 1.74
C HIS A 141 26.71 27.20 0.88
N ASP A 142 27.43 26.10 1.10
CA ASP A 142 27.25 24.86 0.33
C ASP A 142 25.84 24.27 0.51
N ALA A 143 25.27 24.38 1.72
CA ALA A 143 23.90 23.93 2.01
C ALA A 143 22.87 24.73 1.22
N VAL A 144 23.01 26.06 1.17
CA VAL A 144 22.16 26.96 0.39
C VAL A 144 22.31 26.69 -1.11
N GLU A 145 23.53 26.51 -1.61
CA GLU A 145 23.77 26.18 -3.02
C GLU A 145 23.13 24.85 -3.41
N ASN A 146 23.32 23.80 -2.60
CA ASN A 146 22.73 22.49 -2.83
C ASN A 146 21.19 22.57 -2.83
N ALA A 147 20.58 23.23 -1.84
CA ALA A 147 19.14 23.44 -1.78
C ALA A 147 18.62 24.22 -2.99
N THR A 148 19.33 25.26 -3.41
CA THR A 148 18.96 26.09 -4.58
C THR A 148 19.05 25.30 -5.88
N ALA A 149 20.05 24.42 -6.03
CA ALA A 149 20.19 23.54 -7.18
C ALA A 149 19.03 22.54 -7.26
N ILE A 150 18.65 21.92 -6.14
CA ILE A 150 17.49 21.02 -6.04
C ILE A 150 16.19 21.77 -6.37
N ASN A 151 15.98 22.94 -5.77
CA ASN A 151 14.80 23.78 -6.04
C ASN A 151 14.69 24.18 -7.51
N ARG A 152 15.82 24.41 -8.19
CA ARG A 152 15.83 24.69 -9.65
C ARG A 152 15.35 23.48 -10.45
N LYS A 153 15.80 22.26 -10.11
CA LYS A 153 15.32 21.02 -10.74
C LYS A 153 13.81 20.84 -10.51
N LEU A 154 13.35 21.07 -9.28
CA LEU A 154 11.94 20.97 -8.92
C LEU A 154 11.08 21.97 -9.71
N LYS A 155 11.48 23.24 -9.81
CA LYS A 155 10.78 24.25 -10.62
C LYS A 155 10.66 23.83 -12.08
N ARG A 156 11.75 23.30 -12.67
CA ARG A 156 11.73 22.82 -14.05
C ARG A 156 10.77 21.65 -14.23
N HIS A 157 10.82 20.66 -13.33
CA HIS A 157 9.92 19.51 -13.34
C HIS A 157 8.45 19.93 -13.23
N MET A 158 8.13 20.87 -12.35
CA MET A 158 6.77 21.43 -12.23
C MET A 158 6.33 22.17 -13.50
N ALA A 159 7.22 22.92 -14.14
CA ALA A 159 6.91 23.62 -15.39
C ALA A 159 6.65 22.64 -16.56
N GLU A 160 7.35 21.51 -16.62
CA GLU A 160 7.15 20.48 -17.65
C GLU A 160 5.86 19.69 -17.45
N ARG A 161 5.50 19.40 -16.19
CA ARG A 161 4.35 18.55 -15.83
C ARG A 161 3.05 19.32 -15.58
N GLY A 162 3.11 20.62 -15.34
CA GLY A 162 1.97 21.43 -14.88
C GLY A 162 1.67 21.30 -13.38
N ALA A 163 2.18 20.25 -12.72
CA ALA A 163 1.98 19.99 -11.30
C ALA A 163 3.21 19.33 -10.64
N PRO A 164 3.41 19.51 -9.33
CA PRO A 164 4.42 18.78 -8.59
C PRO A 164 4.00 17.31 -8.47
N SER A 165 4.84 16.41 -8.96
CA SER A 165 4.71 14.97 -8.80
C SER A 165 6.07 14.35 -8.49
N PRO A 166 6.14 13.20 -7.80
CA PRO A 166 7.40 12.55 -7.50
C PRO A 166 8.15 12.16 -8.79
N PHE A 167 9.48 12.20 -8.74
CA PHE A 167 10.31 11.79 -9.87
C PHE A 167 10.09 10.32 -10.24
N ASN A 168 10.00 10.04 -11.54
CA ASN A 168 9.72 8.71 -12.09
C ASN A 168 8.40 8.10 -11.57
N CYS A 169 7.38 8.89 -11.23
CA CYS A 169 6.06 8.37 -10.85
C CYS A 169 5.42 7.55 -11.99
N TRP A 170 4.82 6.40 -11.66
CA TRP A 170 4.12 5.52 -12.62
C TRP A 170 2.59 5.53 -12.37
N PRO A 171 1.85 6.56 -12.86
CA PRO A 171 0.42 6.70 -12.59
C PRO A 171 -0.43 5.61 -13.28
N MET A 172 0.08 4.99 -14.36
CA MET A 172 -0.64 3.98 -15.12
C MET A 172 -0.63 2.58 -14.49
N VAL A 173 0.00 2.40 -13.33
CA VAL A 173 0.16 1.08 -12.71
C VAL A 173 -1.17 0.43 -12.31
N PRO A 174 -2.15 1.14 -11.71
CA PRO A 174 -3.45 0.53 -11.40
C PRO A 174 -4.20 -0.05 -12.61
N PRO A 175 -4.41 0.69 -13.72
CA PRO A 175 -5.04 0.11 -14.90
C PRO A 175 -4.15 -0.95 -15.59
N ALA A 176 -2.83 -0.78 -15.60
CA ALA A 176 -1.93 -1.78 -16.19
C ALA A 176 -2.00 -3.12 -15.43
N LEU A 177 -1.96 -3.09 -14.10
CA LEU A 177 -2.07 -4.29 -13.26
C LEU A 177 -3.47 -4.91 -13.38
N LEU A 178 -4.53 -4.10 -13.48
CA LEU A 178 -5.87 -4.61 -13.75
C LEU A 178 -5.93 -5.37 -15.09
N GLY A 179 -5.40 -4.79 -16.16
CA GLY A 179 -5.39 -5.44 -17.47
C GLY A 179 -4.53 -6.71 -17.51
N ALA A 180 -3.42 -6.73 -16.77
CA ALA A 180 -2.53 -7.89 -16.66
C ALA A 180 -3.04 -8.97 -15.69
N SER A 181 -3.98 -8.63 -14.79
CA SER A 181 -4.37 -9.47 -13.66
C SER A 181 -4.85 -10.86 -14.08
N TRP A 182 -5.63 -10.96 -15.17
CA TRP A 182 -6.13 -12.25 -15.64
C TRP A 182 -4.99 -13.20 -16.06
N LEU A 183 -3.98 -12.67 -16.76
CA LEU A 183 -2.82 -13.45 -17.20
C LEU A 183 -1.94 -13.84 -16.00
N LEU A 184 -1.69 -12.88 -15.10
CA LEU A 184 -0.84 -13.11 -13.92
C LEU A 184 -1.45 -14.14 -12.97
N LEU A 185 -2.75 -14.03 -12.67
CA LEU A 185 -3.44 -14.96 -11.78
C LEU A 185 -3.51 -16.38 -12.36
N ASN A 186 -3.67 -16.52 -13.67
CA ASN A 186 -3.60 -17.84 -14.33
C ASN A 186 -2.19 -18.42 -14.34
N LEU A 187 -1.17 -17.57 -14.47
CA LEU A 187 0.21 -17.99 -14.33
C LEU A 187 0.51 -18.42 -12.88
N ASP A 188 0.05 -17.68 -11.87
CA ASP A 188 0.19 -18.04 -10.46
C ASP A 188 -0.46 -19.40 -10.17
N ALA A 189 -1.69 -19.63 -10.67
CA ALA A 189 -2.38 -20.90 -10.51
C ALA A 189 -1.63 -22.06 -11.20
N SER A 190 -1.04 -21.86 -12.38
CA SER A 190 -0.27 -22.92 -13.04
C SER A 190 1.01 -23.27 -12.27
N LEU A 191 1.66 -22.26 -11.68
CA LEU A 191 2.84 -22.42 -10.84
C LEU A 191 2.53 -23.02 -9.45
N ALA A 192 1.27 -22.97 -9.02
CA ALA A 192 0.81 -23.58 -7.77
C ALA A 192 0.71 -25.12 -7.84
N SER A 193 0.75 -25.70 -9.04
CA SER A 193 0.84 -27.16 -9.20
C SER A 193 2.14 -27.74 -8.64
N ASN A 194 2.14 -29.04 -8.34
CA ASN A 194 3.30 -29.79 -7.81
C ASN A 194 3.83 -29.25 -6.47
N ILE A 195 3.45 -29.93 -5.40
CA ILE A 195 3.88 -29.59 -4.04
C ILE A 195 5.35 -29.97 -3.85
N THR A 196 6.18 -29.01 -3.44
CA THR A 196 7.59 -29.24 -3.12
C THR A 196 8.00 -28.46 -1.89
N GLU A 197 9.00 -28.95 -1.17
CA GLU A 197 9.51 -28.32 0.06
C GLU A 197 10.04 -26.89 -0.19
N THR A 198 10.68 -26.66 -1.33
CA THR A 198 11.15 -25.32 -1.71
C THR A 198 9.98 -24.36 -1.90
N LYS A 199 8.92 -24.81 -2.58
CA LYS A 199 7.71 -24.00 -2.76
C LYS A 199 7.00 -23.75 -1.44
N ASP A 200 6.86 -24.76 -0.58
CA ASP A 200 6.30 -24.59 0.77
C ASP A 200 7.08 -23.55 1.59
N THR A 201 8.41 -23.54 1.50
CA THR A 201 9.25 -22.57 2.20
C THR A 201 9.05 -21.16 1.66
N ILE A 202 9.12 -20.96 0.34
CA ILE A 202 8.93 -19.64 -0.28
C ILE A 202 7.51 -19.11 0.00
N ALA A 203 6.50 -19.96 -0.17
CA ALA A 203 5.11 -19.60 0.06
C ALA A 203 4.88 -19.22 1.53
N TRP A 204 5.45 -19.98 2.48
CA TRP A 204 5.37 -19.64 3.90
C TRP A 204 6.02 -18.29 4.21
N PHE A 205 7.22 -18.01 3.68
CA PHE A 205 7.87 -16.72 3.92
C PHE A 205 7.06 -15.56 3.37
N SER A 206 6.53 -15.67 2.15
CA SER A 206 5.67 -14.65 1.56
C SER A 206 4.37 -14.49 2.36
N TYR A 207 3.65 -15.59 2.55
CA TYR A 207 2.34 -15.62 3.19
C TYR A 207 2.37 -15.22 4.65
N VAL A 208 3.36 -15.63 5.45
CA VAL A 208 3.40 -15.40 6.91
C VAL A 208 4.22 -14.18 7.28
N ILE A 209 5.40 -14.00 6.69
CA ILE A 209 6.30 -12.90 7.06
C ILE A 209 6.09 -11.71 6.13
N GLY A 210 6.08 -11.94 4.82
CA GLY A 210 5.97 -10.90 3.80
C GLY A 210 4.70 -10.06 3.95
N HIS A 211 3.54 -10.69 4.10
CA HIS A 211 2.26 -9.98 4.23
C HIS A 211 2.21 -8.98 5.39
N PHE A 212 2.96 -9.23 6.47
CA PHE A 212 3.02 -8.35 7.64
C PHE A 212 4.16 -7.33 7.52
N CYS A 213 5.35 -7.79 7.13
CA CYS A 213 6.54 -6.96 7.09
C CYS A 213 6.53 -5.96 5.93
N VAL A 214 6.00 -6.32 4.76
CA VAL A 214 6.04 -5.44 3.58
C VAL A 214 5.21 -4.17 3.79
N PRO A 215 3.96 -4.22 4.28
CA PRO A 215 3.22 -3.00 4.60
C PRO A 215 3.91 -2.13 5.66
N LEU A 216 4.50 -2.76 6.69
CA LEU A 216 5.24 -2.06 7.73
C LEU A 216 6.48 -1.34 7.18
N PHE A 217 7.30 -2.03 6.39
CA PHE A 217 8.47 -1.44 5.76
C PHE A 217 8.09 -0.38 4.73
N THR A 218 6.99 -0.57 4.00
CA THR A 218 6.45 0.46 3.10
C THR A 218 6.09 1.73 3.86
N ALA A 219 5.41 1.60 5.01
CA ALA A 219 5.08 2.72 5.88
C ALA A 219 6.33 3.44 6.43
N ILE A 220 7.32 2.69 6.94
CA ILE A 220 8.58 3.25 7.41
C ILE A 220 9.31 3.97 6.28
N TRP A 221 9.38 3.38 5.09
CA TRP A 221 10.00 3.99 3.92
C TRP A 221 9.31 5.29 3.52
N LEU A 222 7.97 5.32 3.46
CA LEU A 222 7.19 6.55 3.19
C LEU A 222 7.47 7.64 4.23
N TYR A 223 7.57 7.28 5.51
CA TYR A 223 7.89 8.23 6.58
C TYR A 223 9.31 8.82 6.45
N VAL A 224 10.28 7.98 6.12
CA VAL A 224 11.69 8.35 6.10
C VAL A 224 12.06 9.15 4.84
N PHE A 225 11.54 8.74 3.67
CA PHE A 225 12.00 9.22 2.36
C PHE A 225 11.05 10.16 1.63
N HIS A 226 9.80 10.32 2.09
CA HIS A 226 8.78 11.06 1.35
C HIS A 226 8.15 12.20 2.15
N ALA A 227 7.35 13.01 1.45
CA ALA A 227 6.72 14.20 1.97
C ALA A 227 5.92 13.88 3.26
N PRO A 228 5.99 14.75 4.30
CA PRO A 228 5.09 14.66 5.44
C PRO A 228 3.64 14.60 4.94
N GLY A 229 2.95 13.52 5.25
CA GLY A 229 1.61 13.23 4.72
C GLY A 229 1.51 12.00 3.82
N ALA A 230 2.59 11.59 3.15
CA ALA A 230 2.58 10.38 2.32
C ALA A 230 2.23 9.12 3.13
N LEU A 231 2.77 9.03 4.35
CA LEU A 231 2.42 7.98 5.32
C LEU A 231 0.93 8.00 5.69
N LYS A 232 0.35 9.19 5.90
CA LYS A 232 -1.07 9.36 6.25
C LYS A 232 -1.96 8.88 5.09
N CYS A 233 -1.64 9.26 3.85
CA CYS A 233 -2.30 8.74 2.66
C CYS A 233 -2.27 7.21 2.61
N PHE A 234 -1.10 6.60 2.88
CA PHE A 234 -0.95 5.15 2.89
C PHE A 234 -1.74 4.47 4.00
N GLY A 235 -1.64 4.96 5.25
CA GLY A 235 -2.36 4.40 6.40
C GLY A 235 -3.87 4.45 6.22
N PHE A 236 -4.39 5.56 5.70
CA PHE A 236 -5.82 5.69 5.39
C PHE A 236 -6.25 4.80 4.23
N ALA A 237 -5.47 4.74 3.14
CA ALA A 237 -5.81 3.91 1.99
C ALA A 237 -5.78 2.41 2.34
N LEU A 238 -4.75 1.97 3.07
CA LEU A 238 -4.59 0.60 3.57
C LEU A 238 -5.73 0.24 4.52
N GLY A 239 -6.03 1.10 5.49
CA GLY A 239 -7.11 0.85 6.44
C GLY A 239 -8.48 0.86 5.78
N ALA A 240 -8.77 1.78 4.85
CA ALA A 240 -10.06 1.86 4.17
C ALA A 240 -10.38 0.59 3.37
N GLN A 241 -9.44 0.07 2.58
CA GLN A 241 -9.67 -1.18 1.85
C GLN A 241 -9.83 -2.38 2.80
N ASN A 242 -9.09 -2.40 3.93
CA ASN A 242 -9.13 -3.52 4.85
C ASN A 242 -10.40 -3.52 5.70
N ILE A 243 -10.90 -2.34 6.10
CA ILE A 243 -12.23 -2.18 6.69
C ILE A 243 -13.28 -2.70 5.70
N ALA A 244 -13.25 -2.25 4.45
CA ALA A 244 -14.21 -2.69 3.44
C ALA A 244 -14.15 -4.21 3.19
N GLY A 245 -12.95 -4.80 3.16
CA GLY A 245 -12.77 -6.24 3.03
C GLY A 245 -13.33 -7.03 4.21
N VAL A 246 -13.05 -6.64 5.45
CA VAL A 246 -13.63 -7.31 6.63
C VAL A 246 -15.13 -7.12 6.72
N LEU A 247 -15.66 -5.93 6.39
CA LEU A 247 -17.10 -5.75 6.31
C LEU A 247 -17.72 -6.68 5.26
N THR A 248 -17.06 -6.87 4.12
CA THR A 248 -17.48 -7.84 3.10
C THR A 248 -17.47 -9.27 3.66
N HIS A 249 -16.44 -9.67 4.40
CA HIS A 249 -16.40 -10.99 5.04
C HIS A 249 -17.57 -11.21 6.01
N LEU A 250 -18.00 -10.15 6.70
CA LEU A 250 -19.11 -10.20 7.65
C LEU A 250 -20.48 -10.25 6.97
N VAL A 251 -20.69 -9.50 5.89
CA VAL A 251 -21.99 -9.45 5.18
C VAL A 251 -22.14 -10.51 4.10
N PHE A 252 -21.01 -11.00 3.58
CA PHE A 252 -20.93 -11.91 2.45
C PHE A 252 -19.83 -12.96 2.67
N PRO A 253 -19.98 -13.85 3.66
CA PRO A 253 -19.02 -14.90 3.95
C PRO A 253 -18.95 -15.90 2.80
N ASN A 254 -17.73 -16.26 2.38
CA ASN A 254 -17.43 -17.17 1.28
C ASN A 254 -16.41 -18.23 1.71
N ALA A 255 -16.60 -19.46 1.23
CA ALA A 255 -15.68 -20.55 1.56
C ALA A 255 -14.35 -20.48 0.78
N PRO A 256 -13.23 -20.69 1.47
CA PRO A 256 -11.91 -20.79 0.85
C PRO A 256 -11.71 -22.16 0.17
N PRO A 257 -10.69 -22.30 -0.70
CA PRO A 257 -10.38 -23.55 -1.41
C PRO A 257 -10.24 -24.78 -0.50
N TRP A 258 -9.50 -24.65 0.60
CA TRP A 258 -9.28 -25.77 1.52
C TRP A 258 -10.57 -26.38 2.07
N PHE A 259 -11.63 -25.57 2.22
CA PHE A 259 -12.91 -26.07 2.75
C PHE A 259 -13.58 -26.97 1.71
N ILE A 260 -13.64 -26.51 0.45
CA ILE A 260 -14.24 -27.27 -0.65
C ILE A 260 -13.41 -28.51 -0.96
N HIS A 261 -12.08 -28.41 -1.01
CA HIS A 261 -11.21 -29.57 -1.24
C HIS A 261 -11.32 -30.64 -0.15
N LYS A 262 -11.67 -30.24 1.08
CA LYS A 262 -11.78 -31.16 2.23
C LYS A 262 -13.19 -31.75 2.39
N PHE A 263 -14.23 -30.95 2.19
CA PHE A 263 -15.60 -31.33 2.53
C PHE A 263 -16.53 -31.47 1.31
N GLY A 264 -16.12 -30.94 0.15
CA GLY A 264 -16.93 -30.89 -1.06
C GLY A 264 -17.71 -29.59 -1.23
N ASP A 265 -18.26 -29.40 -2.42
CA ASP A 265 -18.95 -28.16 -2.84
C ASP A 265 -20.35 -28.02 -2.23
N ASP A 266 -21.00 -29.15 -1.93
CA ASP A 266 -22.33 -29.24 -1.29
C ASP A 266 -22.25 -29.38 0.24
N ALA A 267 -21.06 -29.18 0.82
CA ALA A 267 -20.85 -29.33 2.25
C ALA A 267 -21.64 -28.29 3.07
N HIS A 268 -22.22 -28.73 4.18
CA HIS A 268 -22.83 -27.81 5.14
C HIS A 268 -21.74 -27.01 5.86
N ALA A 269 -21.74 -25.69 5.68
CA ALA A 269 -20.87 -24.77 6.39
C ALA A 269 -21.65 -24.04 7.49
N ASP A 270 -21.08 -24.00 8.69
CA ASP A 270 -21.64 -23.27 9.83
C ASP A 270 -20.57 -22.44 10.55
N TYR A 271 -21.02 -21.56 11.45
CA TYR A 271 -20.13 -20.72 12.25
C TYR A 271 -19.43 -21.46 13.40
N ASP A 272 -19.62 -22.78 13.52
CA ASP A 272 -18.90 -23.66 14.45
C ASP A 272 -17.70 -24.35 13.78
N THR A 273 -17.62 -24.28 12.45
CA THR A 273 -16.50 -24.81 11.68
C THR A 273 -15.21 -24.12 12.11
N LEU A 274 -14.25 -24.93 12.60
CA LEU A 274 -12.92 -24.46 12.96
C LEU A 274 -12.12 -24.09 11.71
N GLY A 275 -11.35 -23.00 11.79
CA GLY A 275 -10.40 -22.65 10.73
C GLY A 275 -9.38 -23.75 10.49
N TYR A 276 -8.74 -23.77 9.33
CA TYR A 276 -7.72 -24.77 9.01
C TYR A 276 -6.52 -24.09 8.38
N ALA A 277 -5.31 -24.47 8.83
CA ALA A 277 -4.07 -23.90 8.31
C ALA A 277 -3.71 -24.39 6.89
N ALA A 278 -4.50 -25.31 6.31
CA ALA A 278 -4.37 -25.80 4.95
C ALA A 278 -2.92 -26.12 4.55
N GLY A 279 -2.40 -25.54 3.47
CA GLY A 279 -1.05 -25.78 3.00
C GLY A 279 0.06 -25.35 3.95
N LEU A 280 -0.20 -24.50 4.94
CA LEU A 280 0.80 -24.09 5.93
C LEU A 280 1.22 -25.25 6.84
N THR A 281 0.39 -26.29 6.95
CA THR A 281 0.72 -27.50 7.72
C THR A 281 1.93 -28.25 7.15
N ARG A 282 2.29 -28.00 5.88
CA ARG A 282 3.44 -28.63 5.20
C ARG A 282 4.78 -27.96 5.53
N ALA A 283 4.78 -26.72 6.02
CA ALA A 283 6.00 -25.97 6.26
C ALA A 283 6.77 -26.51 7.49
N LYS A 284 7.95 -27.10 7.23
CA LYS A 284 8.80 -27.72 8.27
C LYS A 284 9.33 -26.74 9.32
N PHE A 285 9.43 -25.45 9.00
CA PHE A 285 9.91 -24.41 9.92
C PHE A 285 8.79 -23.84 10.82
N SER A 286 7.54 -24.24 10.59
CA SER A 286 6.45 -23.83 11.45
C SER A 286 6.60 -24.50 12.81
N THR A 287 6.63 -23.69 13.87
CA THR A 287 6.83 -24.13 15.25
C THR A 287 5.73 -25.13 15.61
N GLY A 288 5.98 -26.45 15.52
CA GLY A 288 4.98 -27.51 15.77
C GLY A 288 3.66 -27.35 15.00
N THR A 289 3.31 -28.28 14.11
CA THR A 289 2.04 -28.29 13.36
C THR A 289 0.78 -28.00 14.20
N HIS A 290 0.81 -28.34 15.49
CA HIS A 290 -0.23 -28.01 16.47
C HIS A 290 -0.39 -26.51 16.75
N LEU A 291 0.68 -25.73 16.97
CA LEU A 291 0.58 -24.30 17.29
C LEU A 291 0.03 -23.48 16.11
N VAL A 292 0.36 -23.89 14.88
CA VAL A 292 -0.18 -23.25 13.66
C VAL A 292 -1.68 -23.52 13.56
N ASN A 293 -2.11 -24.78 13.66
CA ASN A 293 -3.53 -25.12 13.61
C ASN A 293 -4.32 -24.45 14.75
N ASP A 294 -3.76 -24.40 15.97
CA ASP A 294 -4.40 -23.74 17.12
C ASP A 294 -4.57 -22.23 16.90
N GLY A 295 -3.67 -21.60 16.12
CA GLY A 295 -3.80 -20.21 15.68
C GLY A 295 -4.96 -20.02 14.70
N PHE A 296 -5.06 -20.89 13.69
CA PHE A 296 -6.13 -20.84 12.69
C PHE A 296 -7.51 -21.22 13.27
N HIS A 297 -7.56 -22.14 14.23
CA HIS A 297 -8.78 -22.49 14.97
C HIS A 297 -9.36 -21.30 15.73
N LYS A 298 -8.52 -20.32 16.10
CA LYS A 298 -8.91 -19.08 16.78
C LYS A 298 -9.26 -17.94 15.81
N SER A 299 -9.24 -18.17 14.50
CA SER A 299 -9.63 -17.14 13.54
C SER A 299 -11.11 -16.76 13.74
N PRO A 300 -11.42 -15.48 13.97
CA PRO A 300 -12.80 -15.04 14.19
C PRO A 300 -13.64 -15.08 12.90
N ILE A 301 -12.99 -15.17 11.74
CA ILE A 301 -13.61 -15.20 10.41
C ILE A 301 -12.97 -16.34 9.61
N VAL A 302 -13.65 -17.49 9.60
CA VAL A 302 -13.20 -18.69 8.86
C VAL A 302 -13.58 -18.60 7.38
N PHE A 303 -14.80 -18.13 7.09
CA PHE A 303 -15.35 -17.99 5.74
C PHE A 303 -15.16 -16.58 5.17
N GLY A 304 -13.94 -16.05 5.31
CA GLY A 304 -13.55 -14.71 4.84
C GLY A 304 -12.70 -14.75 3.57
N ALA A 305 -13.04 -15.61 2.59
CA ALA A 305 -12.21 -15.78 1.39
C ALA A 305 -12.24 -14.55 0.47
N VAL A 306 -13.44 -14.05 0.14
CA VAL A 306 -13.66 -12.91 -0.77
C VAL A 306 -13.94 -11.62 0.01
N PRO A 307 -13.18 -10.52 -0.19
CA PRO A 307 -11.94 -10.41 -0.96
C PRO A 307 -10.72 -10.91 -0.19
N SER A 308 -9.63 -11.23 -0.91
CA SER A 308 -8.35 -11.50 -0.27
C SER A 308 -7.69 -10.20 0.20
N LEU A 309 -7.58 -10.04 1.53
CA LEU A 309 -6.82 -8.94 2.14
C LEU A 309 -5.32 -9.05 1.88
N HIS A 310 -4.78 -10.27 1.72
CA HIS A 310 -3.38 -10.46 1.34
C HIS A 310 -3.07 -9.84 -0.02
N SER A 311 -3.95 -10.06 -1.01
CA SER A 311 -3.85 -9.39 -2.32
C SER A 311 -3.97 -7.87 -2.18
N ALA A 312 -5.02 -7.39 -1.50
CA ALA A 312 -5.28 -5.96 -1.37
C ALA A 312 -4.09 -5.21 -0.73
N MET A 313 -3.50 -5.76 0.33
CA MET A 313 -2.35 -5.16 1.01
C MET A 313 -1.07 -5.20 0.17
N ALA A 314 -0.79 -6.29 -0.55
CA ALA A 314 0.38 -6.36 -1.42
C ALA A 314 0.29 -5.36 -2.58
N VAL A 315 -0.89 -5.28 -3.21
CA VAL A 315 -1.16 -4.38 -4.33
C VAL A 315 -1.07 -2.92 -3.92
N ILE A 316 -1.66 -2.54 -2.76
CA ILE A 316 -1.62 -1.14 -2.34
C ILE A 316 -0.18 -0.68 -2.00
N CYS A 317 0.65 -1.56 -1.42
CA CYS A 317 2.07 -1.27 -1.20
C CYS A 317 2.78 -1.02 -2.54
N PHE A 318 2.52 -1.87 -3.53
CA PHE A 318 3.07 -1.72 -4.87
C PHE A 318 2.66 -0.39 -5.53
N PHE A 319 1.39 0.01 -5.42
CA PHE A 319 0.90 1.29 -5.97
C PHE A 319 1.59 2.49 -5.34
N PHE A 320 1.70 2.55 -4.01
CA PHE A 320 2.37 3.65 -3.32
C PHE A 320 3.86 3.72 -3.66
N VAL A 321 4.55 2.59 -3.76
CA VAL A 321 5.97 2.55 -4.19
C VAL A 321 6.11 3.00 -5.65
N CYS A 322 5.20 2.60 -6.54
CA CYS A 322 5.20 3.04 -7.93
C CYS A 322 4.96 4.55 -8.10
N TYR A 323 4.18 5.15 -7.21
CA TYR A 323 3.94 6.59 -7.19
C TYR A 323 5.15 7.36 -6.64
N TYR A 324 5.60 7.03 -5.43
CA TYR A 324 6.59 7.83 -4.70
C TYR A 324 8.05 7.51 -5.04
N SER A 325 8.35 6.26 -5.41
CA SER A 325 9.75 5.83 -5.56
C SER A 325 10.34 6.26 -6.89
N ARG A 326 11.51 6.90 -6.84
CA ARG A 326 12.36 7.13 -8.01
C ARG A 326 13.09 5.86 -8.48
N TRP A 327 13.21 4.85 -7.62
CA TRP A 327 14.03 3.67 -7.86
C TRP A 327 13.24 2.56 -8.56
N ILE A 328 13.62 2.25 -9.80
CA ILE A 328 13.00 1.16 -10.59
C ILE A 328 13.13 -0.19 -9.87
N PHE A 329 14.26 -0.44 -9.20
CA PHE A 329 14.48 -1.68 -8.45
C PHE A 329 13.43 -1.88 -7.34
N ALA A 330 13.07 -0.83 -6.59
CA ALA A 330 12.04 -0.93 -5.55
C ALA A 330 10.68 -1.32 -6.15
N LYS A 331 10.33 -0.76 -7.31
CA LYS A 331 9.08 -1.09 -8.04
C LYS A 331 9.08 -2.54 -8.50
N ALA A 332 10.17 -3.00 -9.09
CA ALA A 332 10.31 -4.39 -9.54
C ALA A 332 10.24 -5.37 -8.36
N LEU A 333 10.85 -5.04 -7.22
CA LEU A 333 10.79 -5.87 -6.01
C LEU A 333 9.36 -5.99 -5.47
N LEU A 334 8.61 -4.89 -5.40
CA LEU A 334 7.22 -4.92 -4.92
C LEU A 334 6.28 -5.60 -5.92
N PHE A 335 6.53 -5.47 -7.23
CA PHE A 335 5.80 -6.24 -8.25
C PHE A 335 6.03 -7.74 -8.09
N ALA A 336 7.29 -8.15 -7.90
CA ALA A 336 7.64 -9.55 -7.63
C ALA A 336 7.00 -10.05 -6.32
N PHE A 337 6.88 -9.19 -5.31
CA PHE A 337 6.16 -9.52 -4.08
C PHE A 337 4.65 -9.71 -4.32
N VAL A 338 3.98 -8.86 -5.09
CA VAL A 338 2.55 -9.05 -5.43
C VAL A 338 2.33 -10.42 -6.08
N PHE A 339 3.14 -10.74 -7.10
CA PHE A 339 3.07 -12.03 -7.79
C PHE A 339 3.35 -13.20 -6.84
N CYS A 340 4.42 -13.11 -6.04
CA CYS A 340 4.77 -14.15 -5.05
C CYS A 340 3.69 -14.31 -3.97
N GLN A 341 3.04 -13.23 -3.53
CA GLN A 341 1.98 -13.27 -2.53
C GLN A 341 0.70 -13.91 -3.10
N TRP A 342 0.30 -13.56 -4.32
CA TRP A 342 -0.83 -14.18 -5.02
C TRP A 342 -0.60 -15.67 -5.21
N TRP A 343 0.53 -16.05 -5.79
CA TRP A 343 0.94 -17.45 -5.91
C TRP A 343 0.93 -18.18 -4.57
N ALA A 344 1.52 -17.61 -3.52
CA ALA A 344 1.59 -18.25 -2.21
C ALA A 344 0.20 -18.53 -1.62
N THR A 345 -0.74 -17.59 -1.76
CA THR A 345 -2.11 -17.76 -1.25
C THR A 345 -2.91 -18.84 -1.98
N ILE A 346 -2.68 -19.01 -3.29
CA ILE A 346 -3.27 -20.10 -4.08
C ILE A 346 -2.59 -21.42 -3.73
N TYR A 347 -1.26 -21.46 -3.72
CA TYR A 347 -0.45 -22.65 -3.44
C TYR A 347 -0.66 -23.22 -2.03
N LEU A 348 -0.96 -22.35 -1.06
CA LEU A 348 -1.30 -22.74 0.31
C LEU A 348 -2.79 -23.04 0.50
N ASP A 349 -3.60 -22.98 -0.56
CA ASP A 349 -5.01 -23.37 -0.59
C ASP A 349 -5.94 -22.46 0.25
N HIS A 350 -5.55 -21.19 0.41
CA HIS A 350 -6.31 -20.21 1.20
C HIS A 350 -7.22 -19.31 0.37
N HIS A 351 -6.89 -19.11 -0.92
CA HIS A 351 -7.64 -18.20 -1.78
C HIS A 351 -7.78 -18.72 -3.20
N TRP A 352 -8.94 -18.47 -3.78
CA TRP A 352 -9.20 -18.57 -5.22
C TRP A 352 -8.57 -17.38 -5.97
N ARG A 353 -8.37 -17.48 -7.29
CA ARG A 353 -7.92 -16.32 -8.09
C ARG A 353 -8.94 -15.18 -8.03
N ILE A 354 -10.25 -15.48 -7.99
CA ILE A 354 -11.30 -14.48 -7.83
C ILE A 354 -11.17 -13.67 -6.54
N ASP A 355 -10.79 -14.30 -5.42
CA ASP A 355 -10.57 -13.62 -4.15
C ASP A 355 -9.46 -12.55 -4.28
N LEU A 356 -8.38 -12.91 -4.98
CA LEU A 356 -7.23 -12.05 -5.23
C LEU A 356 -7.56 -10.93 -6.20
N PHE A 357 -8.34 -11.23 -7.24
CA PHE A 357 -8.83 -10.26 -8.21
C PHE A 357 -9.74 -9.22 -7.55
N VAL A 358 -10.70 -9.64 -6.72
CA VAL A 358 -11.54 -8.70 -5.98
C VAL A 358 -10.70 -7.90 -4.97
N GLY A 359 -9.70 -8.51 -4.32
CA GLY A 359 -8.72 -7.79 -3.49
C GLY A 359 -7.96 -6.69 -4.25
N LEU A 360 -7.54 -6.96 -5.49
CA LEU A 360 -6.96 -5.97 -6.40
C LEU A 360 -7.95 -4.83 -6.69
N LEU A 361 -9.24 -5.13 -6.93
CA LEU A 361 -10.26 -4.09 -7.14
C LEU A 361 -10.44 -3.19 -5.92
N TYR A 362 -10.43 -3.75 -4.71
CA TYR A 362 -10.45 -2.97 -3.46
C TYR A 362 -9.24 -2.04 -3.34
N ALA A 363 -8.05 -2.54 -3.65
CA ALA A 363 -6.84 -1.74 -3.65
C ALA A 363 -6.87 -0.62 -4.71
N ILE A 364 -7.35 -0.90 -5.93
CA ILE A 364 -7.54 0.11 -6.98
C ILE A 364 -8.53 1.17 -6.52
N ALA A 365 -9.69 0.78 -5.99
CA ALA A 365 -10.72 1.71 -5.54
C ALA A 365 -10.18 2.63 -4.45
N SER A 366 -9.60 2.05 -3.39
CA SER A 366 -9.02 2.81 -2.29
C SER A 366 -7.89 3.73 -2.76
N TYR A 367 -6.88 3.19 -3.45
CA TYR A 367 -5.76 3.97 -3.96
C TYR A 367 -6.21 5.11 -4.87
N THR A 368 -7.17 4.88 -5.77
CA THR A 368 -7.68 5.89 -6.71
C THR A 368 -8.27 7.10 -5.97
N VAL A 369 -9.02 6.88 -4.88
CA VAL A 369 -9.57 7.97 -4.06
C VAL A 369 -8.45 8.86 -3.52
N PHE A 370 -7.40 8.26 -2.94
CA PHE A 370 -6.29 9.02 -2.36
C PHE A 370 -5.36 9.62 -3.41
N TYR A 371 -5.09 8.91 -4.51
CA TYR A 371 -4.33 9.39 -5.67
C TYR A 371 -4.97 10.64 -6.28
N LYS A 372 -6.29 10.68 -6.36
CA LYS A 372 -7.02 11.84 -6.91
C LYS A 372 -7.14 12.97 -5.89
N TRP A 373 -7.46 12.66 -4.64
CA TRP A 373 -7.85 13.72 -3.71
C TRP A 373 -6.70 14.22 -2.83
N LEU A 374 -5.93 13.31 -2.23
CA LEU A 374 -5.06 13.64 -1.11
C LEU A 374 -3.59 13.79 -1.51
N MET A 375 -3.07 12.83 -2.28
CA MET A 375 -1.65 12.76 -2.62
C MET A 375 -1.14 13.99 -3.39
N PRO A 376 -1.85 14.54 -4.40
CA PRO A 376 -1.41 15.74 -5.10
C PRO A 376 -1.33 16.98 -4.20
N ARG A 377 -2.20 17.07 -3.18
CA ARG A 377 -2.17 18.16 -2.19
C ARG A 377 -0.93 18.06 -1.32
N VAL A 378 -0.65 16.86 -0.81
CA VAL A 378 0.56 16.57 -0.02
C VAL A 378 1.81 16.96 -0.80
N ASP A 379 1.88 16.56 -2.06
CA ASP A 379 3.04 16.81 -2.91
C ASP A 379 3.18 18.30 -3.27
N LEU A 380 2.05 19.00 -3.50
CA LEU A 380 2.05 20.44 -3.73
C LEU A 380 2.52 21.22 -2.50
N GLU A 381 1.97 20.94 -1.33
CA GLU A 381 2.35 21.63 -0.09
C GLU A 381 3.84 21.40 0.23
N PHE A 382 4.32 20.16 0.06
CA PHE A 382 5.74 19.85 0.21
C PHE A 382 6.62 20.61 -0.78
N ALA A 383 6.25 20.61 -2.07
CA ALA A 383 7.00 21.31 -3.11
C ALA A 383 7.01 22.83 -2.86
N GLN A 384 5.86 23.43 -2.51
CA GLN A 384 5.77 24.85 -2.19
C GLN A 384 6.62 25.22 -0.98
N ALA A 385 6.54 24.45 0.11
CA ALA A 385 7.38 24.68 1.29
C ALA A 385 8.87 24.61 0.93
N ARG A 386 9.26 23.60 0.14
CA ARG A 386 10.64 23.43 -0.35
C ARG A 386 11.12 24.64 -1.16
N LEU A 387 10.28 25.17 -2.05
CA LEU A 387 10.60 26.34 -2.88
C LEU A 387 10.72 27.66 -2.10
N HIS A 388 10.02 27.77 -0.97
CA HIS A 388 10.11 28.91 -0.04
C HIS A 388 11.20 28.74 1.01
N TYR A 389 12.03 27.70 0.92
CA TYR A 389 13.05 27.35 1.92
C TYR A 389 12.45 27.12 3.33
N ASP A 390 11.17 26.76 3.41
CA ASP A 390 10.55 26.26 4.64
C ASP A 390 10.88 24.77 4.78
N PHE A 391 12.00 24.48 5.43
CA PHE A 391 12.43 23.11 5.70
C PHE A 391 11.67 22.46 6.86
N ASN A 392 10.80 23.17 7.58
CA ASN A 392 9.96 22.52 8.58
C ASN A 392 8.83 21.73 7.92
N ARG A 393 8.35 22.17 6.75
CA ARG A 393 7.34 21.45 5.96
C ARG A 393 7.91 20.80 4.70
N GLY A 394 8.95 21.40 4.11
CA GLY A 394 9.64 20.94 2.91
C GLY A 394 10.81 19.98 3.16
N SER A 395 10.81 19.24 4.27
CA SER A 395 11.81 18.20 4.53
C SER A 395 11.19 16.90 5.03
N THR A 396 11.72 15.79 4.53
CA THR A 396 11.39 14.43 4.98
C THR A 396 12.02 14.17 6.35
N MET A 397 11.61 13.08 7.03
CA MET A 397 12.24 12.73 8.30
C MET A 397 13.74 12.47 8.13
N GLY A 398 14.15 11.71 7.10
CA GLY A 398 15.56 11.44 6.83
C GLY A 398 16.36 12.70 6.53
N MET A 399 15.80 13.67 5.80
CA MET A 399 16.45 14.97 5.59
C MET A 399 16.70 15.73 6.90
N ARG A 400 15.77 15.65 7.87
CA ARG A 400 15.94 16.29 9.19
C ARG A 400 17.04 15.62 10.01
N VAL A 401 17.10 14.28 9.97
CA VAL A 401 18.11 13.50 10.70
C VAL A 401 19.51 13.66 10.12
N PHE A 402 19.65 13.90 8.82
CA PHE A 402 20.94 14.06 8.15
C PHE A 402 21.17 15.48 7.62
N ARG A 403 20.53 16.47 8.26
CA ARG A 403 20.53 17.88 7.83
C ARG A 403 21.95 18.40 7.63
N ASN A 404 22.17 19.15 6.55
CA ASN A 404 23.47 19.75 6.20
C ASN A 404 24.62 18.73 6.13
N THR A 405 24.35 17.46 5.84
CA THR A 405 25.37 16.45 5.56
C THR A 405 25.27 15.95 4.12
N LYS A 406 26.32 15.28 3.63
CA LYS A 406 26.31 14.62 2.31
C LYS A 406 25.21 13.57 2.16
N PHE A 407 24.72 13.00 3.25
CA PHE A 407 23.65 11.98 3.24
C PHE A 407 22.25 12.57 3.09
N GLN A 408 22.05 13.87 3.33
CA GLN A 408 20.73 14.52 3.20
C GLN A 408 20.08 14.24 1.84
N ASN A 409 20.87 14.33 0.75
CA ASN A 409 20.38 14.14 -0.62
C ASN A 409 19.93 12.70 -0.91
N PHE A 410 20.35 11.71 -0.12
CA PHE A 410 19.83 10.35 -0.24
C PHE A 410 18.37 10.25 0.22
N PHE A 411 18.00 11.06 1.22
CA PHE A 411 16.66 11.13 1.81
C PHE A 411 15.78 12.24 1.23
N ASP A 412 16.32 13.08 0.35
CA ASP A 412 15.58 14.10 -0.36
C ASP A 412 14.95 13.47 -1.62
N PRO A 413 13.62 13.35 -1.70
CA PRO A 413 12.95 12.77 -2.87
C PRO A 413 13.12 13.63 -4.12
N MET A 414 13.58 14.88 -3.98
CA MET A 414 13.75 15.84 -5.08
C MET A 414 15.21 15.99 -5.55
N ALA A 415 16.19 15.31 -4.93
CA ALA A 415 17.62 15.49 -5.19
C ALA A 415 18.14 14.84 -6.49
#